data_AF-A0A7X9KE11-F1
#
_entry.id   AF-A0A7X9KE11-F1
#
_cell.length_a   1.000
_cell.length_b   1.000
_cell.length_c   1.000
_cell.angle_alpha   90.00
_cell.angle_beta   90.00
_cell.angle_gamma   90.00
#
_symmetry.space_group_name_H-M   'P 1'
#
loop_
_entity.id
_entity.type
_entity.pdbx_description
1 polymer ?
#
loop_
_entity_poly.entity_id
_entity_poly.type
_entity_poly.pdbx_seq_one_letter_code
_entity_poly.pdbx_strand_id
1 'polypeptide(L)'
;MGKRKSSMTREDVLDQALSEIRSKFGEGAIMCLGESSGAPAEVISTGVLPLDIALGIGGYPRGRIVEIFGPEGGGKTTLALHALAEAQKAGGIAAFIDAEHALD
;
A
#
# COMPACT_ATOMS: atom_id res chain seq x y z
N MET A 1 -52.86 11.05 19.23
CA MET A 1 -52.29 10.44 18.02
C MET A 1 -50.76 10.42 18.14
N GLY A 2 -50.19 9.42 18.82
CA GLY A 2 -48.73 9.35 19.03
C GLY A 2 -48.05 8.74 17.81
N LYS A 3 -47.22 9.51 17.10
CA LYS A 3 -46.38 9.00 16.01
C LYS A 3 -45.46 7.91 16.58
N ARG A 4 -45.64 6.65 16.17
CA ARG A 4 -44.67 5.58 16.46
C ARG A 4 -43.35 6.00 15.81
N LYS A 5 -42.30 6.19 16.61
CA LYS A 5 -40.92 6.30 16.11
C LYS A 5 -40.66 5.02 15.32
N SER A 6 -40.34 5.12 14.03
CA SER A 6 -39.86 3.98 13.27
C SER A 6 -38.64 3.42 13.98
N SER A 7 -38.65 2.12 14.28
CA SER A 7 -37.48 1.44 14.82
C SER A 7 -36.35 1.58 13.84
N MET A 8 -35.19 2.06 14.30
CA MET A 8 -33.96 2.08 13.49
C MET A 8 -33.68 0.67 12.97
N THR A 9 -33.43 0.57 11.67
CA THR A 9 -33.02 -0.68 11.04
C THR A 9 -31.56 -0.98 11.39
N ARG A 10 -31.12 -2.21 11.14
CA ARG A 10 -29.74 -2.60 11.39
C ARG A 10 -28.78 -1.81 10.48
N GLU A 11 -29.24 -1.51 9.28
CA GLU A 11 -28.58 -0.70 8.27
C GLU A 11 -28.40 0.74 8.76
N ASP A 12 -29.44 1.37 9.32
CA ASP A 12 -29.34 2.75 9.86
C ASP A 12 -28.30 2.84 11.00
N VAL A 13 -28.25 1.83 11.88
CA VAL A 13 -27.29 1.79 12.99
C VAL A 13 -25.87 1.58 12.48
N LEU A 14 -25.70 0.76 11.43
CA LEU A 14 -24.42 0.53 10.78
C LEU A 14 -23.88 1.81 10.14
N ASP A 15 -24.71 2.53 9.37
CA ASP A 15 -24.32 3.76 8.69
C ASP A 15 -23.94 4.86 9.68
N GLN A 16 -24.68 4.99 10.77
CA GLN A 16 -24.35 5.93 11.85
C GLN A 16 -22.98 5.61 12.48
N ALA A 17 -22.71 4.33 12.78
CA ALA A 17 -21.43 3.91 13.34
C ALA A 17 -20.26 4.14 12.38
N LEU A 18 -20.44 3.84 11.08
CA LEU A 18 -19.46 4.11 10.04
C LEU A 18 -19.15 5.61 9.92
N SER A 19 -20.19 6.46 9.94
CA SER A 19 -20.03 7.92 9.91
C SER A 19 -19.28 8.46 11.13
N GLU A 20 -19.52 7.93 12.32
CA GLU A 20 -18.82 8.35 13.54
C GLU A 20 -17.33 8.00 13.50
N ILE A 21 -16.98 6.82 12.97
CA ILE A 21 -15.59 6.40 12.80
C ILE A 21 -14.87 7.30 11.80
N ARG A 22 -15.50 7.58 10.64
CA ARG A 22 -14.92 8.47 9.61
C ARG A 22 -14.71 9.89 10.11
N SER A 23 -15.68 10.44 10.85
CA SER A 23 -15.58 11.79 11.44
C SER A 23 -14.44 11.90 12.46
N LYS A 24 -14.22 10.88 13.29
CA LYS A 24 -13.19 10.90 14.34
C LYS A 24 -11.79 10.58 13.85
N PHE A 25 -11.66 9.69 12.86
CA PHE A 25 -10.36 9.09 12.49
C PHE A 25 -9.99 9.31 11.02
N GLY A 26 -10.85 9.98 10.24
CA GLY A 26 -10.68 10.25 8.81
C GLY A 26 -11.44 9.28 7.91
N GLU A 27 -11.73 9.72 6.68
CA GLU A 27 -12.51 8.94 5.69
C GLU A 27 -11.94 7.55 5.40
N GLY A 28 -10.62 7.37 5.50
CA GLY A 28 -9.95 6.08 5.29
C GLY A 28 -9.91 5.14 6.50
N ALA A 29 -10.48 5.54 7.64
CA ALA A 29 -10.40 4.76 8.88
C ALA A 29 -11.26 3.48 8.85
N ILE A 30 -12.32 3.45 8.04
CA ILE A 30 -13.16 2.27 7.82
C ILE A 30 -13.81 2.30 6.43
N MET A 31 -13.71 1.19 5.71
CA MET A 31 -14.25 1.03 4.36
C MET A 31 -14.70 -0.41 4.13
N CYS A 32 -15.66 -0.62 3.23
CA CYS A 32 -16.03 -1.96 2.83
C CYS A 32 -14.90 -2.59 1.99
N LEU A 33 -14.62 -3.87 2.23
CA LEU A 33 -13.65 -4.61 1.43
C LEU A 33 -14.17 -4.70 -0.02
N GLY A 34 -13.48 -4.05 -0.95
CA GLY A 34 -13.88 -3.98 -2.36
C GLY A 34 -14.63 -2.71 -2.77
N GLU A 35 -14.94 -1.79 -1.84
CA GLU A 35 -15.23 -0.39 -2.20
C GLU A 35 -13.96 0.21 -2.80
N SER A 36 -13.90 0.25 -4.13
CA SER A 36 -12.77 0.79 -4.87
C SER A 36 -12.71 2.31 -4.70
N SER A 37 -11.89 2.79 -3.76
CA SER A 37 -11.47 4.20 -3.69
C SER A 37 -9.95 4.37 -3.69
N GLY A 38 -9.19 3.27 -3.72
CA GLY A 38 -7.75 3.36 -3.90
C GLY A 38 -7.43 3.71 -5.35
N ALA A 39 -6.91 4.92 -5.59
CA ALA A 39 -6.15 5.18 -6.81
C ALA A 39 -5.14 4.02 -7.02
N PRO A 40 -4.86 3.62 -8.28
CA PRO A 40 -3.84 2.61 -8.54
C PRO A 40 -2.60 2.98 -7.73
N ALA A 41 -2.13 2.03 -6.91
CA ALA A 41 -1.02 2.29 -6.01
C ALA A 41 0.13 2.85 -6.85
N GLU A 42 0.66 4.02 -6.48
CA GLU A 42 1.85 4.52 -7.15
C GLU A 42 2.94 3.46 -7.03
N VAL A 43 3.62 3.16 -8.14
CA VAL A 43 4.65 2.13 -8.18
C VAL A 43 6.02 2.71 -8.52
N ILE A 44 7.07 2.05 -8.06
CA ILE A 44 8.45 2.24 -8.52
C ILE A 44 8.84 0.99 -9.30
N SER A 45 9.31 1.15 -10.54
CA SER A 45 9.79 0.02 -11.34
C SER A 45 10.87 -0.75 -10.58
N THR A 46 10.89 -2.07 -10.75
CA THR A 46 11.95 -2.92 -10.20
C THR A 46 13.29 -2.76 -10.93
N GLY A 47 13.30 -2.06 -12.07
CA GLY A 47 14.44 -2.01 -12.99
C GLY A 47 14.58 -3.29 -13.84
N VAL A 48 13.71 -4.27 -13.65
CA VAL A 48 13.69 -5.57 -14.35
C VAL A 48 12.32 -5.76 -14.98
N LEU A 49 12.19 -5.46 -16.27
CA LEU A 49 10.89 -5.50 -16.98
C LEU A 49 10.12 -6.83 -16.79
N PRO A 50 10.73 -8.02 -16.86
CA PRO A 50 10.00 -9.27 -16.60
C PRO A 50 9.39 -9.34 -15.19
N LEU A 51 10.06 -8.76 -14.18
CA LEU A 51 9.57 -8.73 -12.81
C LEU A 51 8.43 -7.72 -12.64
N ASP A 52 8.52 -6.55 -13.27
CA ASP A 52 7.42 -5.56 -13.28
C ASP A 52 6.13 -6.16 -13.85
N ILE A 53 6.25 -6.93 -14.93
CA ILE A 53 5.14 -7.68 -15.54
C ILE A 53 4.63 -8.75 -14.57
N ALA A 54 5.52 -9.53 -13.97
CA ALA A 54 5.15 -10.61 -13.06
C ALA A 54 4.43 -10.11 -11.78
N LEU A 55 4.77 -8.92 -11.30
CA LEU A 55 4.09 -8.26 -10.17
C LEU A 55 2.67 -7.80 -10.52
N GLY A 56 2.32 -7.70 -11.81
CA GLY A 56 0.98 -7.33 -12.30
C GLY A 56 0.58 -5.88 -12.10
N ILE A 57 1.29 -5.14 -11.25
CA ILE A 57 1.10 -3.72 -10.97
C ILE A 57 2.22 -2.83 -11.56
N GLY A 58 3.22 -3.43 -12.22
CA GLY A 58 4.28 -2.70 -12.91
C GLY A 58 5.48 -2.31 -12.04
N GLY A 59 5.57 -2.78 -10.79
CA GLY A 59 6.71 -2.50 -9.91
C GLY A 59 6.40 -2.68 -8.43
N TYR A 60 7.24 -2.12 -7.57
CA TYR A 60 7.04 -2.09 -6.12
C TYR A 60 5.98 -1.05 -5.73
N PRO A 61 4.98 -1.41 -4.92
CA PRO A 61 3.95 -0.47 -4.48
C PRO A 61 4.50 0.51 -3.43
N ARG A 62 4.29 1.81 -3.64
CA ARG A 62 4.63 2.86 -2.67
C ARG A 62 3.70 2.80 -1.46
N GLY A 63 4.21 3.19 -0.30
CA GLY A 63 3.46 3.16 0.97
C GLY A 63 3.19 1.76 1.52
N ARG A 64 3.91 0.73 1.02
CA ARG A 64 3.80 -0.66 1.44
C ARG A 64 5.18 -1.23 1.78
N ILE A 65 5.19 -2.30 2.54
CA ILE A 65 6.40 -3.08 2.84
C ILE A 65 6.51 -4.18 1.78
N VAL A 66 7.71 -4.36 1.24
CA VAL A 66 8.07 -5.43 0.30
C VAL A 66 9.22 -6.22 0.90
N GLU A 67 9.13 -7.54 0.87
CA GLU A 67 10.20 -8.45 1.31
C GLU A 67 10.81 -9.18 0.11
N ILE A 68 12.14 -9.14 0.01
CA ILE A 68 12.91 -9.87 -1.00
C ILE A 68 13.79 -10.88 -0.25
N PHE A 69 13.47 -12.17 -0.36
CA PHE A 69 14.20 -13.24 0.30
C PHE A 69 14.73 -14.26 -0.70
N GLY A 70 15.74 -15.02 -0.29
CA GLY A 70 16.41 -16.00 -1.15
C GLY A 70 17.83 -16.33 -0.70
N PRO A 71 18.47 -17.31 -1.37
CA PRO A 71 19.81 -17.79 -1.01
C PRO A 71 20.87 -16.68 -1.06
N GLU A 72 21.99 -16.91 -0.38
CA GLU A 72 23.19 -16.08 -0.49
C GLU A 72 23.66 -16.03 -1.97
N GLY A 73 24.11 -14.86 -2.42
CA GLY A 73 24.46 -14.64 -3.83
C GLY A 73 23.27 -14.57 -4.80
N GLY A 74 22.02 -14.73 -4.35
CA GLY A 74 20.82 -14.69 -5.19
C GLY A 74 20.42 -13.31 -5.72
N GLY A 75 21.26 -12.28 -5.53
CA GLY A 75 21.01 -10.93 -6.07
C GLY A 75 20.00 -10.08 -5.29
N LYS A 76 19.67 -10.43 -4.04
CA LYS A 76 18.72 -9.67 -3.18
C LYS A 76 19.09 -8.20 -3.06
N THR A 77 20.34 -7.92 -2.66
CA THR A 77 20.87 -6.56 -2.52
C THR A 77 20.91 -5.85 -3.87
N THR A 78 21.29 -6.55 -4.94
CA THR A 78 21.27 -6.00 -6.31
C THR A 78 19.87 -5.54 -6.70
N LEU A 79 18.84 -6.36 -6.45
CA LEU A 79 17.44 -6.01 -6.73
C LEU A 79 17.00 -4.79 -5.91
N ALA A 80 17.37 -4.73 -4.63
CA ALA A 80 17.08 -3.58 -3.76
C ALA A 80 17.77 -2.31 -4.27
N LEU A 81 19.03 -2.38 -4.69
CA LEU A 81 19.76 -1.25 -5.27
C LEU A 81 19.15 -0.78 -6.59
N HIS A 82 18.62 -1.69 -7.42
CA HIS A 82 17.83 -1.31 -8.59
C HIS A 82 16.56 -0.55 -8.22
N ALA A 83 15.83 -0.99 -7.18
CA ALA A 83 14.67 -0.26 -6.68
C ALA A 83 15.03 1.17 -6.26
N LEU A 84 16.17 1.34 -5.56
CA LEU A 84 16.70 2.64 -5.16
C LEU A 84 17.05 3.51 -6.39
N ALA A 85 17.74 2.93 -7.37
CA ALA A 85 18.12 3.62 -8.60
C ALA A 85 16.89 4.09 -9.40
N GLU A 86 15.85 3.26 -9.54
CA GLU A 86 14.61 3.64 -10.20
C GLU A 86 13.84 4.72 -9.42
N ALA A 87 13.83 4.64 -8.08
CA ALA A 87 13.27 5.71 -7.25
C ALA A 87 14.00 7.05 -7.45
N GLN A 88 15.33 7.02 -7.53
CA GLN A 88 16.15 8.21 -7.80
C GLN A 88 15.95 8.75 -9.23
N LYS A 89 15.87 7.89 -10.25
CA LYS A 89 15.57 8.28 -11.64
C LYS A 89 14.22 8.97 -11.76
N ALA A 90 13.24 8.57 -10.96
CA ALA A 90 11.94 9.23 -10.86
C ALA A 90 11.96 10.55 -10.06
N GLY A 91 13.15 11.03 -9.67
CA GLY A 91 13.33 12.27 -8.90
C GLY A 91 13.11 12.12 -7.39
N GLY A 92 12.98 10.88 -6.89
CA GLY A 92 12.84 10.59 -5.47
C GLY A 92 14.17 10.56 -4.72
N ILE A 93 14.08 10.55 -3.39
CA ILE A 93 15.21 10.32 -2.49
C ILE A 93 15.07 8.90 -1.95
N ALA A 94 16.18 8.17 -1.89
CA ALA A 94 16.21 6.81 -1.39
C ALA A 94 17.26 6.68 -0.28
N ALA A 95 17.03 5.79 0.67
CA ALA A 95 17.93 5.49 1.77
C ALA A 95 18.22 4.00 1.78
N PHE A 96 19.49 3.65 2.01
CA PHE A 96 19.93 2.27 2.20
C PHE A 96 20.43 2.12 3.63
N ILE A 97 19.89 1.15 4.36
CA ILE A 97 20.33 0.84 5.72
C ILE A 97 21.13 -0.46 5.63
N ASP A 98 22.45 -0.33 5.56
CA ASP A 98 23.35 -1.48 5.50
C ASP A 98 23.57 -2.06 6.90
N ALA A 99 22.78 -3.07 7.25
CA ALA A 99 22.97 -3.83 8.48
C ALA A 99 24.10 -4.88 8.37
N GLU A 100 24.43 -5.30 7.14
CA GLU A 100 25.40 -6.37 6.88
C GLU A 100 26.83 -5.85 6.72
N HIS A 101 27.02 -4.52 6.62
CA HIS A 101 28.32 -3.87 6.38
C HIS A 101 29.03 -4.45 5.15
N ALA A 102 28.26 -4.75 4.11
CA ALA A 102 28.69 -5.49 2.94
C ALA A 102 28.47 -4.72 1.63
N LEU A 103 27.97 -3.47 1.71
CA LEU A 103 27.82 -2.61 0.55
C LEU A 103 29.17 -2.00 0.14
N ASP A 104 29.49 -2.08 -1.15
CA ASP A 104 30.63 -1.43 -1.82
C ASP A 104 30.20 -0.11 -2.48
#